data_AF-A0A484X0A7-F1
#
_entry.id   AF-A0A484X0A7-F1
#
_cell.length_a   1.000
_cell.length_b   1.000
_cell.length_c   1.000
_cell.angle_alpha   90.00
_cell.angle_beta   90.00
_cell.angle_gamma   90.00
#
_symmetry.space_group_name_H-M   'P 1'
#
loop_
_entity.id
_entity.type
_entity.pdbx_description
1 polymer ?
#
loop_
_entity_poly.entity_id
_entity_poly.type
_entity_poly.pdbx_seq_one_letter_code
_entity_poly.pdbx_strand_id
1 'polypeptide(L)'
;MRDAAHLAALESKGLVALRYVDNFGKVTETYPANPNGSPNGITAVTTESGRVTIMMPHPERVFRTVSNSWHPENWGEDGPWMRIFRNARKQLG
;
A
#
# COMPACT_ATOMS: atom_id res chain seq x y z
N MET A 1 17.48 -7.35 -16.18
CA MET A 1 18.37 -6.84 -15.11
C MET A 1 17.57 -5.89 -14.24
N ARG A 2 17.84 -5.83 -12.92
CA ARG A 2 17.31 -4.78 -12.05
C ARG A 2 18.06 -3.48 -12.39
N ASP A 3 17.34 -2.40 -12.66
CA ASP A 3 17.92 -1.09 -12.95
C ASP A 3 17.90 -0.23 -11.67
N ALA A 4 19.07 -0.09 -11.06
CA ALA A 4 19.24 0.69 -9.83
C ALA A 4 19.01 2.19 -10.05
N ALA A 5 19.33 2.72 -11.23
CA ALA A 5 19.13 4.13 -11.55
C ALA A 5 17.63 4.44 -11.67
N HIS A 6 16.88 3.57 -12.34
CA HIS A 6 15.43 3.69 -12.42
C HIS A 6 14.76 3.59 -11.03
N LEU A 7 15.19 2.64 -10.18
CA LEU A 7 14.67 2.53 -8.81
C LEU A 7 14.96 3.80 -8.00
N ALA A 8 16.19 4.32 -8.03
CA ALA A 8 16.55 5.55 -7.32
C ALA A 8 15.77 6.77 -7.83
N ALA A 9 15.49 6.84 -9.14
CA ALA A 9 14.66 7.89 -9.71
C ALA A 9 13.19 7.81 -9.26
N LEU A 10 12.62 6.61 -9.17
CA LEU A 10 11.27 6.41 -8.64
C LEU A 10 11.17 6.87 -7.17
N GLU A 11 12.15 6.48 -6.36
CA GLU A 11 12.23 6.82 -4.95
C GLU A 11 12.41 8.32 -4.73
N SER A 12 13.35 8.95 -5.44
CA SER A 12 13.63 10.39 -5.30
C SER A 12 12.46 11.27 -5.76
N LYS A 13 11.64 10.79 -6.70
CA LYS A 13 10.39 11.46 -7.09
C LYS A 13 9.26 11.33 -6.05
N GLY A 14 9.42 10.52 -5.00
CA GLY A 14 8.41 10.37 -3.96
C GLY A 14 7.11 9.69 -4.42
N LEU A 15 7.19 8.84 -5.45
CA LEU A 15 6.01 8.21 -6.06
C LEU A 15 5.58 6.90 -5.40
N VAL A 16 6.33 6.39 -4.42
CA VAL A 16 6.00 5.18 -3.67
C VAL A 16 4.90 5.48 -2.66
N ALA A 17 3.78 4.77 -2.76
CA ALA A 17 2.59 5.00 -1.92
C ALA A 17 2.38 3.97 -0.82
N LEU A 18 2.87 2.73 -0.99
CA LEU A 18 2.79 1.66 0.02
C LEU A 18 4.07 0.81 -0.01
N ARG A 19 4.48 0.37 1.19
CA ARG A 19 5.58 -0.58 1.38
C ARG A 19 5.17 -1.74 2.28
N TYR A 20 5.69 -2.93 2.00
CA TYR A 20 5.70 -4.03 2.96
C TYR A 20 6.64 -3.73 4.11
N VAL A 21 6.19 -4.04 5.32
CA VAL A 21 6.96 -3.93 6.56
C VAL A 21 6.91 -5.26 7.30
N ASP A 22 7.94 -5.55 8.09
CA ASP A 22 7.90 -6.64 9.05
C ASP A 22 7.01 -6.27 10.26
N ASN A 23 6.79 -7.24 11.15
CA ASN A 23 5.98 -7.05 12.35
C ASN A 23 6.62 -6.09 13.38
N PHE A 24 7.88 -5.69 13.18
CA PHE A 24 8.57 -4.68 13.98
C PHE A 24 8.45 -3.28 13.37
N GLY A 25 7.70 -3.14 12.26
CA GLY A 25 7.45 -1.87 11.57
C GLY A 25 8.58 -1.42 10.65
N LYS A 26 9.54 -2.28 10.31
CA LYS A 26 10.65 -1.94 9.42
C LYS A 26 10.34 -2.36 7.99
N VAL A 27 10.61 -1.48 7.02
CA VAL A 27 10.53 -1.82 5.58
C VAL A 27 11.40 -3.04 5.30
N THR A 28 10.87 -3.99 4.52
CA THR A 28 11.54 -5.28 4.35
C THR A 28 11.44 -5.85 2.93
N GLU A 29 12.45 -6.62 2.57
CA GLU A 29 12.48 -7.50 1.39
C GLU A 29 12.43 -8.99 1.78
N THR A 30 12.37 -9.28 3.09
CA THR A 30 12.40 -10.64 3.63
C THR A 30 11.03 -11.31 3.49
N TYR A 31 11.02 -12.50 2.88
CA TYR A 31 9.83 -13.34 2.79
C TYR A 31 9.48 -13.97 4.16
N PRO A 32 8.19 -14.12 4.54
CA PRO A 32 6.99 -13.72 3.78
C PRO A 32 6.48 -12.30 4.08
N ALA A 33 7.11 -11.54 4.98
CA ALA A 33 6.68 -10.19 5.33
C ALA A 33 6.61 -9.26 4.09
N ASN A 34 7.57 -9.43 3.18
CA ASN A 34 7.42 -9.05 1.78
C ASN A 34 7.14 -10.33 0.95
N PRO A 35 5.92 -10.50 0.42
CA PRO A 35 5.49 -11.75 -0.19
C PRO A 35 6.06 -11.99 -1.60
N ASN A 36 6.65 -10.97 -2.24
CA ASN A 36 7.04 -11.02 -3.65
C ASN A 36 8.48 -10.56 -3.92
N GLY A 37 9.21 -10.08 -2.90
CA GLY A 37 10.59 -9.64 -3.04
C GLY A 37 10.75 -8.30 -3.78
N SER A 38 9.69 -7.47 -3.84
CA SER A 38 9.78 -6.11 -4.38
C SER A 38 10.86 -5.29 -3.65
N PRO A 39 11.78 -4.62 -4.37
CA PRO A 39 12.81 -3.78 -3.77
C PRO A 39 12.22 -2.70 -2.85
N ASN A 40 12.89 -2.42 -1.73
CA ASN A 40 12.46 -1.47 -0.70
C ASN A 40 11.01 -1.68 -0.24
N GLY A 41 10.49 -2.91 -0.33
CA GLY A 41 9.11 -3.26 0.02
C GLY A 41 8.04 -2.66 -0.90
N ILE A 42 8.39 -2.00 -2.02
CA ILE A 42 7.44 -1.21 -2.83
C ILE A 42 6.29 -2.08 -3.34
N THR A 43 5.05 -1.66 -3.08
CA THR A 43 3.88 -2.39 -3.57
C THR A 43 2.72 -1.52 -4.06
N ALA A 44 2.86 -0.19 -3.99
CA ALA A 44 2.00 0.76 -4.66
C ALA A 44 2.79 1.98 -5.13
N VAL A 45 2.40 2.52 -6.28
CA VAL A 45 2.96 3.77 -6.82
C VAL A 45 1.86 4.68 -7.32
N THR A 46 2.12 5.97 -7.36
CA THR A 46 1.21 6.99 -7.88
C THR A 46 1.85 7.82 -8.99
N THR A 47 1.03 8.49 -9.80
CA THR A 47 1.48 9.50 -10.76
C THR A 47 1.88 10.79 -10.05
N GLU A 48 2.70 11.62 -10.70
CA GLU A 48 3.15 12.92 -10.16
C GLU A 48 1.97 13.85 -9.79
N SER A 49 0.86 13.78 -10.51
CA SER A 49 -0.36 14.55 -10.18
C SER A 49 -1.21 13.95 -9.05
N GLY A 50 -0.88 12.75 -8.55
CA GLY A 50 -1.63 12.05 -7.49
C GLY A 50 -2.98 11.47 -7.90
N ARG A 51 -3.45 11.72 -9.14
CA ARG A 51 -4.80 11.31 -9.60
C ARG A 51 -4.96 9.83 -9.90
N VAL A 52 -3.85 9.14 -10.13
CA VAL A 52 -3.83 7.70 -10.44
C VAL A 52 -2.82 7.03 -9.53
N THR A 53 -3.30 6.05 -8.77
CA THR A 53 -2.50 5.18 -7.89
C THR A 53 -2.81 3.72 -8.25
N ILE A 54 -1.76 2.92 -8.44
CA ILE A 54 -1.87 1.48 -8.64
C ILE A 54 -1.23 0.74 -7.46
N MET A 55 -1.81 -0.40 -7.09
CA MET A 55 -1.30 -1.21 -5.98
C MET A 55 -1.59 -2.69 -6.21
N MET A 56 -0.71 -3.53 -5.66
CA MET A 56 -0.89 -5.00 -5.69
C MET A 56 -1.77 -5.54 -4.55
N PRO A 57 -1.74 -5.00 -3.31
CA PRO A 57 -2.69 -5.40 -2.28
C PRO A 57 -4.14 -5.07 -2.67
N HIS A 58 -5.09 -5.79 -2.08
CA HIS A 58 -6.51 -5.74 -2.42
C HIS A 58 -7.36 -5.01 -1.34
N PRO A 59 -7.33 -3.66 -1.25
CA PRO A 59 -8.10 -2.91 -0.26
C PRO A 59 -9.62 -3.15 -0.37
N GLU A 60 -10.11 -3.50 -1.55
CA GLU A 60 -11.52 -3.81 -1.83
C GLU A 60 -11.98 -5.15 -1.24
N ARG A 61 -11.06 -6.05 -0.89
CA ARG A 61 -11.40 -7.30 -0.21
C ARG A 61 -11.51 -7.14 1.31
N VAL A 62 -10.88 -6.10 1.86
CA VAL A 62 -10.70 -5.90 3.31
C VAL A 62 -11.18 -4.53 3.80
N PHE A 63 -12.06 -3.88 3.05
CA PHE A 63 -12.65 -2.60 3.49
C PHE A 63 -13.64 -2.76 4.66
N ARG A 64 -14.26 -3.95 4.81
CA ARG A 64 -15.07 -4.30 5.97
C ARG A 64 -14.18 -4.92 7.04
N THR A 65 -14.37 -4.54 8.29
CA THR A 65 -13.63 -5.13 9.42
C THR A 65 -13.78 -6.66 9.44
N VAL A 66 -15.00 -7.16 9.27
CA VAL A 66 -15.32 -8.60 9.31
C VAL A 66 -14.60 -9.45 8.24
N SER A 67 -14.12 -8.85 7.15
CA SER A 67 -13.36 -9.56 6.11
C SER A 67 -11.84 -9.51 6.30
N ASN A 68 -11.35 -8.91 7.38
CA ASN A 68 -9.94 -8.96 7.75
C ASN A 68 -9.66 -10.25 8.55
N SER A 69 -8.69 -11.05 8.09
CA SER A 69 -8.31 -12.32 8.75
C SER A 69 -7.92 -12.14 10.23
N TRP A 70 -7.29 -11.02 10.55
CA TRP A 70 -7.03 -10.55 11.90
C TRP A 70 -7.25 -9.03 11.93
N HIS A 71 -7.83 -8.53 13.02
CA HIS A 71 -7.99 -7.10 13.27
C HIS A 71 -8.08 -6.83 14.79
N PRO A 72 -7.80 -5.59 15.24
CA PRO A 72 -8.11 -5.17 16.60
C PRO A 72 -9.60 -5.32 16.95
N GLU A 73 -9.90 -5.77 18.17
CA GLU A 73 -11.29 -6.02 18.61
C GLU A 73 -12.18 -4.77 18.62
N ASN A 74 -11.58 -3.58 18.74
CA ASN A 74 -12.30 -2.32 18.88
C ASN A 74 -12.72 -1.67 17.55
N TRP A 75 -12.47 -2.32 16.41
CA TRP A 75 -12.93 -1.79 15.12
C TRP A 75 -14.45 -1.93 14.98
N GLY A 76 -15.08 -0.90 14.37
CA GLY A 76 -16.48 -0.96 13.94
C GLY A 76 -16.64 -1.70 12.61
N GLU A 77 -17.66 -1.36 11.82
CA GLU A 77 -17.92 -1.99 10.51
C GLU A 77 -16.80 -1.74 9.48
N ASP A 78 -16.23 -0.54 9.46
CA ASP A 78 -15.24 -0.14 8.46
C ASP A 78 -13.81 -0.42 8.92
N GLY A 79 -13.06 -1.14 8.09
CA GLY A 79 -11.62 -1.23 8.20
C GLY A 79 -10.92 0.03 7.66
N PRO A 80 -9.62 0.22 7.93
CA PRO A 80 -8.86 1.39 7.48
C PRO A 80 -8.91 1.61 5.96
N TRP A 81 -8.95 0.53 5.18
CA TRP A 81 -8.96 0.57 3.72
C TRP A 81 -10.21 1.21 3.13
N MET A 82 -11.32 1.29 3.88
CA MET A 82 -12.51 2.05 3.47
C MET A 82 -12.18 3.51 3.12
N ARG A 83 -11.14 4.07 3.74
CA ARG A 83 -10.75 5.47 3.52
C ARG A 83 -10.30 5.76 2.09
N ILE A 84 -9.72 4.80 1.37
CA ILE A 84 -9.31 4.98 -0.04
C ILE A 84 -10.53 5.35 -0.89
N PHE A 85 -11.61 4.60 -0.76
CA PHE A 85 -12.83 4.80 -1.54
C PHE A 85 -13.57 6.08 -1.13
N ARG A 86 -13.58 6.41 0.17
CA ARG A 86 -14.11 7.69 0.68
C ARG A 86 -13.35 8.90 0.14
N ASN A 87 -12.02 8.83 0.08
CA ASN A 87 -11.19 9.89 -0.49
C ASN A 87 -11.50 10.09 -1.98
N ALA A 88 -11.63 8.99 -2.74
CA ALA A 88 -12.00 9.07 -4.16
C ALA A 88 -13.36 9.78 -4.35
N ARG A 89 -14.39 9.42 -3.57
CA ARG A 89 -15.69 10.11 -3.63
C ARG A 89 -15.58 11.59 -3.27
N LYS A 90 -14.90 11.92 -2.16
CA LYS A 90 -14.72 13.31 -1.70
C LYS A 90 -13.97 14.18 -2.72
N GLN A 91 -13.02 13.60 -3.45
CA GLN A 91 -12.22 14.33 -4.44
C GLN A 91 -13.07 14.82 -5.63
N LEU A 92 -14.24 14.21 -5.88
CA LEU A 92 -15.15 14.59 -6.96
C LEU A 92 -16.09 15.75 -6.60
N GLY A 93 -16.08 16.24 -5.35
CA GLY A 93 -17.08 17.19 -4.82
C GLY A 93 -18.20 16.47 -4.09
#